data_AF-A0A1I6SWV7-F1
#
_entry.id   AF-A0A1I6SWV7-F1
#
_cell.length_a   1.000
_cell.length_b   1.000
_cell.length_c   1.000
_cell.angle_alpha   90.00
_cell.angle_beta   90.00
_cell.angle_gamma   90.00
#
_symmetry.space_group_name_H-M   'P 1'
#
loop_
_entity.id
_entity.type
_entity.pdbx_description
1 polymer ?
#
loop_
_entity_poly.entity_id
_entity_poly.type
_entity_poly.pdbx_seq_one_letter_code
_entity_poly.pdbx_strand_id
1 'polypeptide(L)'
;MSSCGQSISTEKESDIDVPVVQIESPKEEKGLIIEEHITTSNIPSEIQENKPNYSNGIHPDFFNINASQFSQFKEDGSKWFISSDGKSNLYFVPYTDYSITTAILTEKKITDPELISLLQFEGIEINNHKKTIKIDRIQTEKGIRLGLSINEVKKIFGTPDSVSKVNDRDLLRWRFVMLENEESNKVGGLKPFIIEGLEYVAEMEFAENKLTKVVYKYEVP
;
A
#
# COMPACT_ATOMS: atom_id res chain seq x y z
N MET A 1 -41.39 -11.92 -44.49
CA MET A 1 -40.10 -12.24 -45.14
C MET A 1 -39.21 -12.76 -44.02
N SER A 2 -39.27 -14.07 -43.76
CA SER A 2 -38.30 -15.10 -44.18
C SER A 2 -37.05 -15.09 -43.28
N SER A 3 -36.52 -16.18 -42.73
CA SER A 3 -36.91 -17.59 -42.64
C SER A 3 -35.89 -18.24 -41.68
N CYS A 4 -36.31 -19.31 -40.99
CA CYS A 4 -35.49 -20.21 -40.18
C CYS A 4 -34.32 -20.85 -40.94
N GLY A 5 -33.36 -21.40 -40.19
CA GLY A 5 -32.39 -22.39 -40.65
C GLY A 5 -31.67 -23.11 -39.50
N GLN A 6 -32.28 -24.17 -38.99
CA GLN A 6 -31.59 -25.23 -38.22
C GLN A 6 -30.74 -26.08 -39.16
N SER A 7 -29.67 -26.72 -38.66
CA SER A 7 -29.42 -28.17 -38.88
C SER A 7 -28.24 -28.69 -38.06
N ILE A 8 -28.43 -29.95 -37.64
CA ILE A 8 -27.61 -30.86 -36.85
C ILE A 8 -26.91 -31.83 -37.83
N SER A 9 -25.71 -32.34 -37.50
CA SER A 9 -25.30 -33.76 -37.69
C SER A 9 -23.82 -33.96 -37.35
N THR A 10 -23.42 -34.66 -36.27
CA THR A 10 -23.17 -36.11 -36.05
C THR A 10 -22.02 -36.78 -36.83
N GLU A 11 -21.11 -37.37 -36.03
CA GLU A 11 -20.36 -38.63 -36.17
C GLU A 11 -19.18 -38.77 -37.16
N LYS A 12 -17.99 -39.15 -36.64
CA LYS A 12 -17.51 -40.55 -36.63
C LYS A 12 -16.11 -40.72 -36.00
N GLU A 13 -15.97 -41.83 -35.28
CA GLU A 13 -14.72 -42.46 -34.79
C GLU A 13 -13.76 -42.85 -35.92
N SER A 14 -12.46 -42.89 -35.63
CA SER A 14 -11.60 -44.01 -36.03
C SER A 14 -10.30 -44.05 -35.22
N ASP A 15 -10.13 -45.15 -34.49
CA ASP A 15 -8.87 -45.69 -33.97
C ASP A 15 -7.78 -45.77 -35.05
N ILE A 16 -6.53 -45.43 -34.69
CA ILE A 16 -5.33 -46.00 -35.33
C ILE A 16 -4.23 -46.20 -34.27
N ASP A 17 -3.81 -47.46 -34.16
CA ASP A 17 -2.71 -48.05 -33.41
C ASP A 17 -1.35 -47.35 -33.58
N VAL A 18 -0.57 -47.29 -32.50
CA VAL A 18 0.89 -47.04 -32.55
C VAL A 18 1.60 -48.08 -31.66
N PRO A 19 2.68 -48.75 -32.14
CA PRO A 19 3.04 -50.09 -31.71
C PRO A 19 3.91 -50.15 -30.46
N VAL A 20 3.72 -51.25 -29.73
CA VAL A 20 4.58 -51.77 -28.66
C VAL A 20 5.95 -52.14 -29.22
N VAL A 21 7.02 -51.58 -28.65
CA VAL A 21 8.39 -52.08 -28.81
C VAL A 21 8.82 -52.72 -27.50
N GLN A 22 8.94 -54.04 -27.52
CA GLN A 22 9.60 -54.84 -26.50
C GLN A 22 11.11 -54.56 -26.54
N ILE A 23 11.71 -54.33 -25.38
CA ILE A 23 13.16 -54.42 -25.20
C ILE A 23 13.44 -55.34 -24.02
N GLU A 24 14.27 -56.34 -24.31
CA GLU A 24 14.61 -57.51 -23.53
C GLU A 24 15.30 -57.20 -22.20
N SER A 25 15.07 -58.05 -21.20
CA SER A 25 15.84 -58.09 -19.96
C SER A 25 17.18 -58.81 -20.16
N PRO A 26 18.24 -58.40 -19.44
CA PRO A 26 19.17 -59.40 -18.93
C PRO A 26 19.51 -59.21 -17.43
N LYS A 27 19.25 -60.30 -16.70
CA LYS A 27 20.02 -60.96 -15.63
C LYS A 27 20.49 -60.16 -14.41
N GLU A 28 19.96 -60.62 -13.26
CA GLU A 28 20.57 -60.52 -11.94
C GLU A 28 22.03 -60.99 -11.95
N GLU A 29 22.93 -60.19 -11.38
CA GLU A 29 24.18 -60.69 -10.81
C GLU A 29 24.39 -60.04 -9.45
N LYS A 30 24.45 -60.89 -8.41
CA LYS A 30 24.74 -60.52 -7.03
C LYS A 30 26.21 -60.15 -6.91
N GLY A 31 26.52 -59.03 -6.24
CA GLY A 31 27.90 -58.70 -5.91
C GLY A 31 28.05 -57.54 -4.93
N LEU A 32 28.34 -57.90 -3.68
CA LEU A 32 29.05 -57.15 -2.62
C LEU A 32 28.58 -55.75 -2.18
N ILE A 33 28.21 -55.70 -0.91
CA ILE A 33 28.11 -54.54 -0.04
C ILE A 33 29.51 -53.90 0.12
N ILE A 34 29.61 -52.60 -0.14
CA ILE A 34 30.61 -51.72 0.49
C ILE A 34 29.84 -50.47 0.92
N GLU A 35 29.69 -50.32 2.24
CA GLU A 35 29.18 -49.09 2.86
C GLU A 35 30.25 -48.00 2.71
N GLU A 36 29.98 -46.98 1.90
CA GLU A 36 30.65 -45.69 2.01
C GLU A 36 29.61 -44.61 2.33
N HIS A 37 29.68 -44.13 3.57
CA HIS A 37 29.03 -42.92 4.03
C HIS A 37 29.46 -41.73 3.15
N ILE A 38 28.56 -41.24 2.28
CA ILE A 38 28.69 -39.93 1.66
C ILE A 38 27.41 -39.14 1.93
N THR A 39 27.42 -38.43 3.06
CA THR A 39 26.44 -37.39 3.35
C THR A 39 26.79 -36.16 2.52
N THR A 40 26.15 -36.00 1.37
CA THR A 40 26.09 -34.72 0.66
C THR A 40 24.63 -34.37 0.42
N SER A 41 24.03 -33.70 1.42
CA SER A 41 22.86 -32.86 1.20
C SER A 41 23.26 -31.73 0.25
N ASN A 42 23.06 -31.93 -1.04
CA ASN A 42 22.97 -30.83 -1.98
C ASN A 42 21.63 -30.12 -1.73
N ILE A 43 21.62 -29.20 -0.78
CA ILE A 43 20.61 -28.15 -0.71
C ILE A 43 21.00 -27.15 -1.81
N PRO A 44 20.13 -26.85 -2.79
CA PRO A 44 20.40 -25.77 -3.73
C PRO A 44 20.55 -24.49 -2.93
N SER A 45 21.72 -23.85 -3.03
CA SER A 45 21.91 -22.50 -2.50
C SER A 45 20.87 -21.59 -3.16
N GLU A 46 19.89 -21.13 -2.39
CA GLU A 46 19.05 -20.01 -2.77
C GLU A 46 20.00 -18.90 -3.22
N ILE A 47 19.80 -18.45 -4.47
CA ILE A 47 20.39 -17.20 -4.94
C ILE A 47 19.86 -16.16 -3.98
N GLN A 48 20.69 -15.71 -3.03
CA GLN A 48 20.40 -14.52 -2.26
C GLN A 48 20.39 -13.39 -3.29
N GLU A 49 19.19 -13.04 -3.77
CA GLU A 49 18.98 -11.77 -4.42
C GLU A 49 19.55 -10.72 -3.46
N ASN A 50 20.54 -9.96 -3.94
CA ASN A 50 21.03 -8.80 -3.23
C ASN A 50 19.87 -7.82 -3.12
N LYS A 51 19.03 -7.97 -2.09
CA LYS A 51 17.98 -7.01 -1.77
C LYS A 51 18.66 -5.64 -1.65
N PRO A 52 18.13 -4.59 -2.29
CA PRO A 52 18.73 -3.28 -2.20
C PRO A 52 18.84 -2.86 -0.73
N ASN A 53 19.96 -2.23 -0.36
CA ASN A 53 20.16 -1.80 1.01
C ASN A 53 19.33 -0.53 1.29
N TYR A 54 18.13 -0.71 1.82
CA TYR A 54 17.23 0.36 2.25
C TYR A 54 17.54 0.81 3.68
N SER A 55 18.70 1.44 3.89
CA SER A 55 19.15 1.85 5.23
C SER A 55 18.20 2.81 5.97
N ASN A 56 17.31 3.52 5.26
CA ASN A 56 16.22 4.35 5.80
C ASN A 56 14.82 3.80 5.45
N GLY A 57 14.72 2.50 5.15
CA GLY A 57 13.48 1.85 4.78
C GLY A 57 12.49 1.78 5.94
N ILE A 58 11.22 2.06 5.67
CA ILE A 58 10.13 1.88 6.63
C ILE A 58 8.87 1.42 5.89
N HIS A 59 8.06 0.59 6.56
CA HIS A 59 6.69 0.36 6.10
C HIS A 59 5.88 1.64 6.27
N PRO A 60 5.22 2.17 5.23
CA PRO A 60 4.34 3.32 5.38
C PRO A 60 3.26 3.12 6.44
N ASP A 61 2.77 4.24 6.98
CA ASP A 61 1.77 4.25 8.04
C ASP A 61 0.37 4.53 7.48
N PHE A 62 -0.67 3.94 8.08
CA PHE A 62 -2.01 3.90 7.52
C PHE A 62 -3.02 4.53 8.46
N PHE A 63 -3.91 5.36 7.95
CA PHE A 63 -5.04 5.86 8.72
C PHE A 63 -6.06 4.74 8.96
N ASN A 64 -6.57 4.66 10.18
CA ASN A 64 -7.62 3.70 10.52
C ASN A 64 -8.96 4.17 9.93
N ILE A 65 -9.29 3.65 8.74
CA ILE A 65 -10.57 3.86 8.06
C ILE A 65 -11.31 2.53 8.01
N ASN A 66 -12.53 2.48 8.56
CA ASN A 66 -13.31 1.25 8.52
C ASN A 66 -14.02 1.06 7.17
N ALA A 67 -14.49 -0.16 6.91
CA ALA A 67 -15.12 -0.52 5.64
C ALA A 67 -16.34 0.36 5.29
N SER A 68 -17.16 0.73 6.27
CA SER A 68 -18.34 1.58 6.04
C SER A 68 -17.96 3.00 5.62
N GLN A 69 -16.93 3.58 6.26
CA GLN A 69 -16.39 4.89 5.92
C GLN A 69 -15.75 4.88 4.53
N PHE A 70 -15.01 3.81 4.20
CA PHE A 70 -14.46 3.64 2.86
C PHE A 70 -15.56 3.52 1.80
N SER A 71 -16.61 2.73 2.04
CA SER A 71 -17.75 2.63 1.11
C SER A 71 -18.39 3.99 0.83
N GLN A 72 -18.58 4.82 1.86
CA GLN A 72 -19.13 6.17 1.70
C GLN A 72 -18.24 7.08 0.85
N PHE A 73 -16.91 6.92 0.95
CA PHE A 73 -15.96 7.65 0.10
C PHE A 73 -15.98 7.14 -1.33
N LYS A 74 -16.04 5.81 -1.51
CA LYS A 74 -16.08 5.17 -2.84
C LYS A 74 -17.32 5.57 -3.64
N GLU A 75 -18.47 5.73 -2.98
CA GLU A 75 -19.72 6.21 -3.60
C GLU A 75 -19.65 7.67 -4.06
N ASP A 76 -18.84 8.49 -3.39
CA ASP A 76 -18.73 9.93 -3.64
C ASP A 76 -17.31 10.41 -3.34
N GLY A 77 -16.43 10.28 -4.33
CA GLY A 77 -15.00 10.57 -4.22
C GLY A 77 -14.67 12.04 -3.91
N SER A 78 -15.65 12.96 -3.95
CA SER A 78 -15.43 14.35 -3.52
C SER A 78 -15.46 14.55 -2.01
N LYS A 79 -15.79 13.49 -1.25
CA LYS A 79 -15.90 13.55 0.22
C LYS A 79 -14.55 13.57 0.91
N TRP A 80 -14.56 14.06 2.15
CA TRP A 80 -13.41 14.07 3.05
C TRP A 80 -13.84 13.73 4.48
N PHE A 81 -12.89 13.49 5.37
CA PHE A 81 -13.16 12.95 6.70
C PHE A 81 -13.04 14.02 7.78
N ILE A 82 -13.97 14.01 8.72
CA ILE A 82 -13.95 14.92 9.87
C ILE A 82 -14.09 14.12 11.16
N SER A 83 -13.32 14.49 12.18
CA SER A 83 -13.48 13.89 13.51
C SER A 83 -14.87 14.20 14.08
N SER A 84 -15.41 13.31 14.92
CA SER A 84 -16.74 13.49 15.52
C SER A 84 -16.85 14.76 16.37
N ASP A 85 -15.74 15.27 16.91
CA ASP A 85 -15.66 16.54 17.63
C ASP A 85 -15.49 17.78 16.71
N GLY A 86 -15.36 17.58 15.39
CA GLY A 86 -15.23 18.62 14.39
C GLY A 86 -13.86 19.31 14.35
N LYS A 87 -12.85 18.82 15.09
CA LYS A 87 -11.55 19.51 15.25
C LYS A 87 -10.46 19.03 14.31
N SER A 88 -10.62 17.87 13.68
CA SER A 88 -9.62 17.27 12.80
C SER A 88 -10.23 16.98 11.44
N ASN A 89 -9.54 17.43 10.40
CA ASN A 89 -9.95 17.21 9.02
C ASN A 89 -8.90 16.32 8.35
N LEU A 90 -9.34 15.27 7.66
CA LEU A 90 -8.49 14.35 6.92
C LEU A 90 -8.95 14.28 5.46
N TYR A 91 -8.00 14.52 4.56
CA TYR A 91 -8.20 14.49 3.11
C TYR A 91 -7.28 13.44 2.51
N PHE A 92 -7.77 12.73 1.50
CA PHE A 92 -6.98 11.77 0.72
C PHE A 92 -7.05 12.13 -0.74
N VAL A 93 -5.90 12.08 -1.42
CA VAL A 93 -5.84 12.03 -2.87
C VAL A 93 -5.74 10.56 -3.28
N PRO A 94 -6.79 9.99 -3.87
CA PRO A 94 -6.79 8.59 -4.28
C PRO A 94 -5.98 8.39 -5.56
N TYR A 95 -5.55 7.15 -5.79
CA TYR A 95 -5.07 6.63 -7.06
C TYR A 95 -6.12 5.73 -7.70
N THR A 96 -5.79 5.09 -8.82
CA THR A 96 -6.73 4.31 -9.66
C THR A 96 -7.44 3.17 -8.92
N ASP A 97 -6.79 2.56 -7.93
CA ASP A 97 -7.31 1.44 -7.13
C ASP A 97 -7.81 1.87 -5.74
N TYR A 98 -7.96 3.18 -5.50
CA TYR A 98 -8.21 3.77 -4.17
C TYR A 98 -7.09 3.55 -3.14
N SER A 99 -5.88 3.21 -3.57
CA SER A 99 -4.71 3.58 -2.77
C SER A 99 -4.58 5.12 -2.72
N ILE A 100 -3.70 5.65 -1.88
CA ILE A 100 -3.53 7.10 -1.72
C ILE A 100 -2.12 7.52 -2.12
N THR A 101 -2.04 8.59 -2.90
CA THR A 101 -0.77 9.26 -3.22
C THR A 101 -0.49 10.39 -2.24
N THR A 102 -1.53 10.95 -1.61
CA THR A 102 -1.38 12.00 -0.59
C THR A 102 -2.43 11.86 0.51
N ALA A 103 -2.01 12.09 1.75
CA ALA A 103 -2.90 12.24 2.90
C ALA A 103 -2.62 13.55 3.63
N ILE A 104 -3.64 14.30 3.98
CA ILE A 104 -3.52 15.58 4.70
C ILE A 104 -4.40 15.53 5.93
N LEU A 105 -3.80 15.54 7.13
CA LEU A 105 -4.50 15.67 8.41
C LEU A 105 -4.21 17.05 8.99
N THR A 106 -5.23 17.81 9.38
CA THR A 106 -5.06 19.19 9.89
C THR A 106 -6.17 19.61 10.84
N GLU A 107 -5.84 20.41 11.85
CA GLU A 107 -6.84 21.04 12.73
C GLU A 107 -7.53 22.23 12.04
N LYS A 108 -6.79 22.91 11.17
CA LYS A 108 -7.19 24.17 10.56
C LYS A 108 -7.56 23.96 9.10
N LYS A 109 -8.31 24.93 8.57
CA LYS A 109 -8.54 25.07 7.14
C LYS A 109 -7.19 25.11 6.41
N ILE A 110 -7.08 24.35 5.32
CA ILE A 110 -5.91 24.39 4.45
C ILE A 110 -5.84 25.76 3.80
N THR A 111 -4.72 26.46 3.98
CA THR A 111 -4.43 27.77 3.37
C THR A 111 -3.35 27.71 2.31
N ASP A 112 -2.64 26.58 2.23
CA ASP A 112 -1.59 26.32 1.26
C ASP A 112 -2.20 26.18 -0.15
N PRO A 113 -1.90 27.10 -1.08
CA PRO A 113 -2.51 27.07 -2.42
C PRO A 113 -2.22 25.79 -3.18
N GLU A 114 -1.03 25.20 -3.03
CA GLU A 114 -0.65 23.99 -3.75
C GLU A 114 -1.51 22.80 -3.29
N LEU A 115 -1.71 22.67 -1.97
CA LEU A 115 -2.58 21.62 -1.42
C LEU A 115 -4.06 21.84 -1.76
N ILE A 116 -4.50 23.11 -1.79
CA ILE A 116 -5.87 23.43 -2.22
C ILE A 116 -6.06 23.02 -3.67
N SER A 117 -5.15 23.41 -4.57
CA SER A 117 -5.21 23.08 -5.98
C SER A 117 -5.14 21.56 -6.22
N LEU A 118 -4.28 20.85 -5.50
CA LEU A 118 -4.18 19.39 -5.55
C LEU A 118 -5.52 18.72 -5.21
N LEU A 119 -6.14 19.09 -4.09
CA LEU A 119 -7.42 18.50 -3.67
C LEU A 119 -8.56 18.86 -4.64
N GLN A 120 -8.60 20.09 -5.12
CA GLN A 120 -9.63 20.54 -6.07
C GLN A 120 -9.51 19.87 -7.43
N PHE A 121 -8.28 19.60 -7.91
CA PHE A 121 -8.04 18.88 -9.15
C PHE A 121 -8.66 17.47 -9.12
N GLU A 122 -8.59 16.82 -7.96
CA GLU A 122 -9.22 15.52 -7.68
C GLU A 122 -10.72 15.61 -7.37
N GLY A 123 -11.30 16.80 -7.50
CA GLY A 123 -12.72 17.04 -7.24
C GLY A 123 -13.10 17.07 -5.76
N ILE A 124 -12.15 17.09 -4.82
CA ILE A 124 -12.43 17.08 -3.37
C ILE A 124 -12.94 18.45 -2.93
N GLU A 125 -14.14 18.47 -2.37
CA GLU A 125 -14.84 19.72 -2.02
C GLU A 125 -14.45 20.22 -0.62
N ILE A 126 -13.27 20.84 -0.54
CA ILE A 126 -12.76 21.45 0.69
C ILE A 126 -13.78 22.46 1.24
N ASN A 127 -14.08 22.37 2.54
CA ASN A 127 -15.03 23.23 3.27
C ASN A 127 -16.54 22.98 2.98
N ASN A 128 -16.90 22.00 2.16
CA ASN A 128 -18.30 21.58 2.07
C ASN A 128 -18.62 20.53 3.15
N HIS A 129 -19.21 20.95 4.27
CA HIS A 129 -19.57 20.04 5.35
C HIS A 129 -20.60 18.96 4.95
N LYS A 130 -21.39 19.17 3.89
CA LYS A 130 -22.29 18.12 3.36
C LYS A 130 -21.53 16.99 2.68
N LYS A 131 -20.27 17.22 2.30
CA LYS A 131 -19.34 16.27 1.71
C LYS A 131 -18.38 15.68 2.76
N THR A 132 -18.81 15.61 4.02
CA THR A 132 -17.99 15.02 5.10
C THR A 132 -18.44 13.62 5.48
N ILE A 133 -17.47 12.78 5.80
CA ILE A 133 -17.65 11.48 6.44
C ILE A 133 -17.16 11.61 7.88
N LYS A 134 -18.04 11.34 8.85
CA LYS A 134 -17.69 11.43 10.27
C LYS A 134 -16.91 10.20 10.73
N ILE A 135 -15.85 10.43 11.51
CA ILE A 135 -15.03 9.39 12.14
C ILE A 135 -14.82 9.76 13.61
N ASP A 136 -14.95 8.80 14.53
CA ASP A 136 -14.79 9.08 15.97
C ASP A 136 -13.42 9.67 16.32
N ARG A 137 -12.36 9.08 15.76
CA ARG A 137 -10.99 9.54 15.97
C ARG A 137 -10.15 9.29 14.72
N ILE A 138 -9.45 10.31 14.26
CA ILE A 138 -8.51 10.20 13.16
C ILE A 138 -7.12 9.92 13.74
N GLN A 139 -6.60 8.72 13.48
CA GLN A 139 -5.25 8.33 13.83
C GLN A 139 -4.74 7.24 12.90
N THR A 140 -3.42 7.12 12.79
CA THR A 140 -2.80 6.02 12.07
C THR A 140 -2.58 4.77 12.94
N GLU A 141 -2.21 3.65 12.33
CA GLU A 141 -1.85 2.40 13.01
C GLU A 141 -0.64 2.57 13.94
N LYS A 142 0.39 3.34 13.51
CA LYS A 142 1.52 3.69 14.39
C LYS A 142 1.18 4.78 15.42
N GLY A 143 -0.06 5.27 15.43
CA GLY A 143 -0.57 6.18 16.45
C GLY A 143 -0.39 7.67 16.14
N ILE A 144 -0.01 8.05 14.92
CA ILE A 144 0.07 9.45 14.50
C ILE A 144 -1.33 10.06 14.54
N ARG A 145 -1.45 11.16 15.29
CA ARG A 145 -2.67 11.96 15.44
C ARG A 145 -2.30 13.39 15.81
N LEU A 146 -3.22 14.33 15.59
CA LEU A 146 -3.03 15.71 16.02
C LEU A 146 -2.86 15.81 17.55
N GLY A 147 -2.10 16.80 17.99
CA GLY A 147 -1.79 17.05 19.40
C GLY A 147 -0.58 16.30 19.96
N LEU A 148 0.03 15.37 19.21
CA LEU A 148 1.29 14.72 19.63
C LEU A 148 2.44 15.72 19.70
N SER A 149 3.35 15.51 20.65
CA SER A 149 4.59 16.28 20.74
C SER A 149 5.62 15.87 19.69
N ILE A 150 6.58 16.77 19.43
CA ILE A 150 7.70 16.49 18.53
C ILE A 150 8.43 15.20 18.97
N ASN A 151 8.61 15.01 20.28
CA ASN A 151 9.29 13.84 20.82
C ASN A 151 8.49 12.55 20.63
N GLU A 152 7.16 12.59 20.72
CA GLU A 152 6.31 11.42 20.43
C GLU A 152 6.39 11.03 18.96
N VAL A 153 6.39 12.00 18.05
CA VAL A 153 6.56 11.74 16.61
C VAL A 153 7.94 11.19 16.29
N LYS A 154 9.00 11.73 16.89
CA LYS A 154 10.38 11.23 16.71
C LYS A 154 10.58 9.80 17.22
N LYS A 155 9.78 9.33 18.19
CA LYS A 155 9.81 7.92 18.61
C LYS A 155 9.28 6.97 17.53
N ILE A 156 8.42 7.46 16.62
CA ILE A 156 7.84 6.69 15.52
C ILE A 156 8.73 6.76 14.29
N PHE A 157 9.18 7.97 13.93
CA PHE A 157 9.87 8.24 12.66
C PHE A 157 11.37 8.48 12.78
N GLY A 158 11.91 8.52 13.99
CA GLY A 158 13.31 8.88 14.22
C GLY A 158 13.58 10.38 14.01
N THR A 159 14.84 10.72 13.77
CA THR A 159 15.28 12.09 13.55
C THR A 159 14.82 12.59 12.17
N PRO A 160 14.23 13.81 12.06
CA PRO A 160 13.85 14.37 10.77
C PRO A 160 15.07 14.73 9.92
N ASP A 161 14.92 14.63 8.61
CA ASP A 161 15.94 15.05 7.63
C ASP A 161 16.10 16.57 7.60
N SER A 162 15.01 17.30 7.86
CA SER A 162 15.06 18.75 7.99
C SER A 162 14.10 19.30 9.02
N VAL A 163 14.53 20.42 9.61
CA VAL A 163 13.77 21.22 10.56
C VAL A 163 13.85 22.66 10.10
N SER A 164 12.71 23.32 9.91
CA SER A 164 12.64 24.75 9.62
C SER A 164 11.59 25.41 10.50
N LYS A 165 11.68 26.73 10.62
CA LYS A 165 10.68 27.55 11.31
C LYS A 165 9.98 28.46 10.31
N VAL A 166 8.66 28.44 10.33
CA VAL A 166 7.83 29.31 9.51
C VAL A 166 6.83 29.99 10.43
N ASN A 167 7.03 31.29 10.66
CA ASN A 167 6.36 32.04 11.73
C ASN A 167 6.61 31.36 13.10
N ASP A 168 5.57 31.21 13.92
CA ASP A 168 5.63 30.57 15.25
C ASP A 168 5.44 29.03 15.20
N ARG A 169 5.81 28.40 14.08
CA ARG A 169 5.61 26.96 13.85
C ARG A 169 6.90 26.27 13.44
N ASP A 170 7.09 25.07 13.97
CA ASP A 170 8.17 24.17 13.54
C ASP A 170 7.65 23.27 12.41
N LEU A 171 8.39 23.22 11.31
CA LEU A 171 8.15 22.32 10.19
C LEU A 171 9.24 21.26 10.17
N LEU A 172 8.84 20.00 10.34
CA LEU A 172 9.73 18.85 10.32
C LEU A 172 9.41 18.00 9.11
N ARG A 173 10.46 17.51 8.44
CA ARG A 173 10.32 16.65 7.25
C ARG A 173 11.12 15.38 7.42
N TRP A 174 10.51 14.26 7.07
CA TRP A 174 11.15 12.96 6.91
C TRP A 174 10.96 12.46 5.48
N ARG A 175 11.93 11.71 4.99
CA ARG A 175 11.95 11.02 3.72
C ARG A 175 12.39 9.58 3.96
N PHE A 176 11.60 8.66 3.47
CA PHE A 176 11.85 7.24 3.64
C PHE A 176 11.77 6.52 2.31
N VAL A 177 12.49 5.40 2.21
CA VAL A 177 12.22 4.41 1.18
C VAL A 177 11.09 3.50 1.68
N MET A 178 10.11 3.26 0.81
CA MET A 178 8.99 2.38 1.10
C MET A 178 9.43 0.92 1.13
N LEU A 179 9.09 0.23 2.21
CA LEU A 179 9.22 -1.22 2.32
C LEU A 179 7.86 -1.88 2.15
N GLU A 180 7.80 -2.91 1.32
CA GLU A 180 6.60 -3.75 1.18
C GLU A 180 6.44 -4.69 2.38
N ASN A 181 5.21 -4.87 2.86
CA ASN A 181 4.83 -5.89 3.82
C ASN A 181 3.97 -6.94 3.09
N GLU A 182 4.26 -8.22 3.33
CA GLU A 182 3.60 -9.37 2.71
C GLU A 182 2.09 -9.48 3.03
N GLU A 183 1.60 -8.93 4.15
CA GLU A 183 0.23 -9.17 4.65
C GLU A 183 -0.73 -7.95 4.62
N SER A 184 -0.26 -6.70 4.69
CA SER A 184 -1.15 -5.51 4.86
C SER A 184 -1.36 -4.64 3.62
N ASN A 185 -0.48 -4.76 2.62
CA ASN A 185 -0.38 -3.85 1.47
C ASN A 185 -1.24 -4.25 0.28
N LYS A 186 -1.93 -5.38 0.39
CA LYS A 186 -2.73 -5.93 -0.70
C LYS A 186 -4.13 -5.33 -0.62
N VAL A 187 -4.51 -4.65 -1.69
CA VAL A 187 -5.84 -4.09 -2.01
C VAL A 187 -6.08 -2.70 -1.42
N GLY A 188 -6.39 -1.76 -2.31
CA GLY A 188 -6.75 -0.37 -2.01
C GLY A 188 -7.91 -0.23 -1.03
N GLY A 189 -8.22 1.01 -0.64
CA GLY A 189 -9.08 1.23 0.54
C GLY A 189 -8.67 2.42 1.37
N LEU A 190 -8.18 3.47 0.70
CA LEU A 190 -7.54 4.63 1.32
C LEU A 190 -6.28 4.28 2.13
N LYS A 191 -5.54 3.28 1.64
CA LYS A 191 -4.19 2.92 2.10
C LYS A 191 -3.14 3.52 1.17
N PRO A 192 -1.96 3.92 1.65
CA PRO A 192 -0.81 4.31 0.84
C PRO A 192 -0.59 3.40 -0.34
N PHE A 193 -0.30 4.03 -1.47
CA PHE A 193 0.29 3.34 -2.59
C PHE A 193 1.73 2.97 -2.21
N ILE A 194 2.05 1.67 -2.21
CA ILE A 194 3.36 1.17 -1.77
C ILE A 194 3.96 0.38 -2.91
N ILE A 195 5.17 0.78 -3.31
CA ILE A 195 6.05 0.01 -4.18
C ILE A 195 7.43 0.01 -3.53
N GLU A 196 8.01 -1.18 -3.39
CA GLU A 196 9.34 -1.34 -2.84
C GLU A 196 10.37 -0.50 -3.62
N GLY A 197 11.16 0.28 -2.91
CA GLY A 197 12.21 1.11 -3.48
C GLY A 197 11.79 2.52 -3.89
N LEU A 198 10.49 2.84 -3.94
CA LEU A 198 10.01 4.23 -4.11
C LEU A 198 10.05 5.01 -2.79
N GLU A 199 10.06 6.34 -2.86
CA GLU A 199 10.12 7.21 -1.69
C GLU A 199 8.74 7.65 -1.20
N TYR A 200 8.63 7.90 0.11
CA TYR A 200 7.56 8.73 0.63
C TYR A 200 8.09 9.80 1.59
N VAL A 201 7.35 10.90 1.66
CA VAL A 201 7.68 12.07 2.47
C VAL A 201 6.60 12.27 3.53
N ALA A 202 7.02 12.51 4.76
CA ALA A 202 6.18 12.99 5.84
C ALA A 202 6.57 14.43 6.21
N GLU A 203 5.67 15.37 5.99
CA GLU A 203 5.80 16.79 6.35
C GLU A 203 4.86 17.09 7.52
N MET A 204 5.39 17.60 8.63
CA MET A 204 4.62 17.84 9.84
C MET A 204 4.84 19.25 10.36
N GLU A 205 3.74 19.90 10.72
CA GLU A 205 3.73 21.22 11.36
C GLU A 205 3.42 21.08 12.83
N PHE A 206 4.18 21.78 13.67
CA PHE A 206 3.97 21.86 15.11
C PHE A 206 3.78 23.31 15.56
N ALA A 207 2.79 23.54 16.40
CA ALA A 207 2.61 24.78 17.14
C ALA A 207 2.68 24.47 18.64
N GLU A 208 3.46 25.24 19.41
CA GLU A 208 3.64 25.01 20.85
C GLU A 208 4.01 23.54 21.20
N ASN A 209 4.88 22.93 20.38
CA ASN A 209 5.27 21.52 20.51
C ASN A 209 4.08 20.54 20.41
N LYS A 210 3.04 20.88 19.65
CA LYS A 210 1.91 19.99 19.34
C LYS A 210 1.71 19.91 17.83
N LEU A 211 1.54 18.69 17.33
CA LEU A 211 1.31 18.38 15.92
C LEU A 211 -0.05 18.96 15.48
N THR A 212 -0.03 19.91 14.55
CA THR A 212 -1.23 20.61 14.04
C THR A 212 -1.58 20.22 12.61
N LYS A 213 -0.60 19.73 11.84
CA LYS A 213 -0.78 19.26 10.46
C LYS A 213 0.20 18.16 10.13
N VAL A 214 -0.26 17.16 9.40
CA VAL A 214 0.54 16.10 8.76
C VAL A 214 0.19 16.06 7.29
N VAL A 215 1.21 15.98 6.43
CA VAL A 215 1.07 15.69 5.00
C VAL A 215 1.97 14.50 4.68
N TYR A 216 1.36 13.41 4.22
CA TYR A 216 2.08 12.29 3.62
C TYR A 216 1.99 12.39 2.10
N LYS A 217 3.11 12.20 1.40
CA LYS A 217 3.20 12.16 -0.06
C LYS A 217 3.93 10.88 -0.45
N TYR A 218 3.27 10.03 -1.23
CA TYR A 218 3.78 8.75 -1.70
C TYR A 218 4.13 8.87 -3.18
N GLU A 219 5.35 8.49 -3.54
CA GLU A 219 5.77 8.40 -4.93
C GLU A 219 4.99 7.30 -5.66
N VAL A 220 4.65 7.55 -6.92
CA VAL A 220 3.99 6.61 -7.84
C VAL A 220 4.80 6.53 -9.15
N PRO A 221 4.81 5.37 -9.85
CA PRO A 221 5.51 5.19 -11.13
C PRO A 221 5.03 6.09 -12.27
#